data_AF-A0A2T5GJ05-F1
#
_entry.id   AF-A0A2T5GJ05-F1
#
_cell.length_a   1.000
_cell.length_b   1.000
_cell.length_c   1.000
_cell.angle_alpha   90.00
_cell.angle_beta   90.00
_cell.angle_gamma   90.00
#
_symmetry.space_group_name_H-M   'P 1'
#
loop_
_entity.id
_entity.type
_entity.pdbx_description
1 polymer ?
#
loop_
_entity_poly.entity_id
_entity_poly.type
_entity_poly.pdbx_seq_one_letter_code
_entity_poly.pdbx_strand_id
1 'polypeptide(L)'
;MSHVEKEKKKLLNRLKRLKGQIEALERAIEEDRECARVLQQATSCRGALDGFIAEVIEDHIREHMIDPGTSRDDPRTVAAEELVEIVHAYLT
;
A
#
# COMPACT_ATOMS: atom_id res chain seq x y z
N MET A 1 -9.54 19.93 -8.66
CA MET A 1 -8.96 18.61 -9.05
C MET A 1 -8.86 17.84 -7.76
N SER A 2 -9.77 16.88 -7.56
CA SER A 2 -9.99 16.27 -6.25
C SER A 2 -8.77 15.45 -5.83
N HIS A 3 -8.49 15.39 -4.53
CA HIS A 3 -7.50 14.48 -3.94
C HIS A 3 -7.62 13.06 -4.55
N VAL A 4 -8.86 12.64 -4.78
CA VAL A 4 -9.26 11.40 -5.47
C VAL A 4 -8.57 11.14 -6.82
N GLU A 5 -8.28 12.14 -7.65
CA GLU A 5 -7.63 11.91 -8.97
C GLU A 5 -6.12 11.63 -8.86
N LYS A 6 -5.44 12.27 -7.89
CA LYS A 6 -4.01 12.03 -7.64
C LYS A 6 -3.81 10.67 -6.96
N GLU A 7 -4.62 10.36 -5.95
CA GLU A 7 -4.53 9.08 -5.25
C GLU A 7 -4.93 7.90 -6.15
N LYS A 8 -5.97 8.07 -6.98
CA LYS A 8 -6.34 7.05 -7.98
C LYS A 8 -5.18 6.68 -8.90
N LYS A 9 -4.43 7.67 -9.41
CA LYS A 9 -3.30 7.39 -10.32
C LYS A 9 -2.17 6.63 -9.61
N LYS A 10 -1.87 7.01 -8.36
CA LYS A 10 -0.83 6.38 -7.52
C LYS A 10 -1.19 4.92 -7.20
N LEU A 11 -2.41 4.68 -6.73
CA LEU A 11 -2.94 3.34 -6.43
C LEU A 11 -2.94 2.45 -7.68
N LEU A 12 -3.40 2.96 -8.83
CA LEU A 12 -3.37 2.22 -10.09
C LEU A 12 -1.95 1.86 -10.54
N ASN A 13 -0.98 2.75 -10.33
CA ASN A 13 0.41 2.45 -10.68
C ASN A 13 0.99 1.35 -9.80
N ARG A 14 0.69 1.34 -8.48
CA ARG A 14 1.08 0.25 -7.59
C ARG A 14 0.45 -1.08 -7.99
N LEU A 15 -0.85 -1.08 -8.28
CA LEU A 15 -1.56 -2.28 -8.71
C LEU A 15 -1.00 -2.84 -10.02
N LYS A 16 -0.63 -1.98 -10.99
CA LYS A 16 0.04 -2.40 -12.23
C LYS A 16 1.40 -3.05 -11.97
N ARG A 17 2.17 -2.53 -11.01
CA ARG A 17 3.45 -3.14 -10.61
C ARG A 17 3.23 -4.51 -9.96
N LEU A 18 2.26 -4.63 -9.05
CA LEU A 18 1.90 -5.90 -8.42
C LEU A 18 1.46 -6.93 -9.47
N LYS A 19 0.63 -6.53 -10.44
CA LYS A 19 0.24 -7.39 -11.56
C LYS A 19 1.46 -7.94 -12.31
N GLY A 20 2.43 -7.10 -12.67
CA GLY A 20 3.64 -7.55 -13.34
C GLY A 20 4.51 -8.50 -12.50
N GLN A 21 4.51 -8.34 -11.17
CA GLN A 21 5.18 -9.26 -10.25
C GLN A 21 4.47 -10.62 -10.19
N ILE A 22 3.13 -10.63 -10.16
CA ILE A 22 2.33 -11.86 -10.18
C ILE A 22 2.56 -12.61 -11.49
N GLU A 23 2.51 -11.92 -12.64
CA GLU A 23 2.82 -12.53 -13.95
C GLU A 23 4.24 -13.10 -14.00
N ALA A 24 5.21 -12.48 -13.32
CA ALA A 24 6.58 -13.00 -13.24
C ALA A 24 6.69 -14.23 -12.34
N LEU A 25 5.92 -14.28 -11.24
CA LEU A 25 5.83 -15.44 -10.36
C LEU A 25 5.18 -16.63 -11.07
N GLU A 26 4.10 -16.38 -11.82
CA GLU A 26 3.44 -17.39 -12.66
C GLU A 26 4.42 -18.02 -13.66
N ARG A 27 5.13 -17.20 -14.44
CA ARG A 27 6.17 -17.69 -15.36
C ARG A 27 7.27 -18.49 -14.66
N ALA A 28 7.67 -18.09 -13.45
CA ALA A 28 8.69 -18.84 -12.71
C ALA A 28 8.21 -20.24 -12.31
N ILE A 29 6.92 -20.40 -12.03
CA ILE A 29 6.31 -21.71 -11.76
C ILE A 29 6.21 -22.52 -13.06
N GLU A 30 5.76 -21.91 -14.16
CA GLU A 30 5.65 -22.58 -15.47
C GLU A 30 7.00 -23.03 -16.03
N GLU A 31 8.07 -22.29 -15.75
CA GLU A 31 9.45 -22.61 -16.14
C GLU A 31 10.16 -23.58 -15.17
N ASP A 32 9.44 -24.17 -14.21
CA ASP A 32 9.98 -25.08 -13.18
C ASP A 32 11.21 -24.50 -12.45
N ARG A 33 11.19 -23.19 -12.14
CA ARG A 33 12.28 -22.53 -11.42
C ARG A 33 12.42 -23.09 -10.01
N GLU A 34 13.63 -23.01 -9.46
CA GLU A 34 13.94 -23.46 -8.11
C GLU A 34 12.98 -22.87 -7.05
N CYS A 35 12.55 -23.69 -6.09
CA CYS A 35 11.59 -23.27 -5.05
C CYS A 35 12.05 -22.01 -4.30
N ALA A 36 13.36 -21.84 -4.07
CA ALA A 36 13.91 -20.65 -3.43
C ALA A 36 13.60 -19.36 -4.21
N ARG A 37 13.63 -19.40 -5.55
CA ARG A 37 13.30 -18.25 -6.41
C ARG A 37 11.82 -17.93 -6.41
N VAL A 38 10.98 -18.96 -6.48
CA VAL A 38 9.52 -18.83 -6.36
C VAL A 38 9.16 -18.19 -5.01
N LEU A 39 9.74 -18.67 -3.90
CA LEU A 39 9.53 -18.11 -2.56
C LEU A 39 9.98 -16.66 -2.45
N GLN A 40 11.12 -16.31 -3.06
CA GLN A 40 11.61 -14.94 -3.08
C GLN A 40 10.64 -14.00 -3.81
N GLN A 41 10.15 -14.41 -4.99
CA GLN A 41 9.18 -13.63 -5.76
C GLN A 41 7.84 -13.53 -5.05
N ALA A 42 7.33 -14.61 -4.46
CA ALA A 42 6.09 -14.61 -3.69
C ALA A 42 6.19 -13.65 -2.48
N THR A 43 7.32 -13.63 -1.79
CA THR A 43 7.58 -12.69 -0.68
C THR A 43 7.60 -11.24 -1.18
N SER A 44 8.19 -10.99 -2.36
CA SER A 44 8.16 -9.67 -2.98
C SER A 44 6.75 -9.23 -3.38
N CYS A 45 5.90 -10.14 -3.87
CA CYS A 45 4.50 -9.86 -4.17
C CYS A 45 3.73 -9.51 -2.89
N ARG A 46 3.96 -10.26 -1.81
CA ARG A 46 3.34 -9.99 -0.50
C ARG A 46 3.67 -8.58 -0.02
N GLY A 47 4.96 -8.21 0.04
CA GLY A 47 5.36 -6.86 0.48
C GLY A 47 4.82 -5.74 -0.41
N ALA A 48 4.67 -5.98 -1.73
CA ALA A 48 4.04 -5.02 -2.62
C ALA A 48 2.53 -4.86 -2.38
N LEU A 49 1.84 -5.95 -2.00
CA LEU A 49 0.44 -5.92 -1.59
C LEU A 49 0.27 -5.22 -0.23
N ASP A 50 1.13 -5.53 0.75
CA ASP A 50 1.09 -4.91 2.08
C ASP A 50 1.27 -3.38 1.96
N GLY A 51 2.24 -2.94 1.16
CA GLY A 51 2.44 -1.51 0.87
C GLY A 51 1.34 -0.86 0.02
N PHE A 52 0.52 -1.63 -0.70
CA PHE A 52 -0.70 -1.12 -1.33
C PHE A 52 -1.81 -0.94 -0.29
N ILE A 53 -1.99 -1.91 0.60
CA ILE A 53 -2.99 -1.86 1.68
C ILE A 53 -2.69 -0.69 2.63
N ALA A 54 -1.43 -0.50 3.03
CA ALA A 54 -1.00 0.60 3.88
C ALA A 54 -1.43 1.96 3.33
N GLU A 55 -1.21 2.19 2.03
CA GLU A 55 -1.55 3.43 1.35
C GLU A 55 -3.07 3.68 1.33
N VAL A 56 -3.87 2.65 1.05
CA VAL A 56 -5.34 2.76 1.04
C VAL A 56 -5.87 3.10 2.44
N ILE A 57 -5.26 2.51 3.49
CA ILE A 57 -5.64 2.80 4.88
C ILE A 57 -5.23 4.23 5.25
N GLU A 58 -4.01 4.66 4.91
CA GLU A 58 -3.54 6.03 5.12
C GLU A 58 -4.47 7.06 4.47
N ASP A 59 -4.83 6.85 3.21
CA ASP A 59 -5.77 7.71 2.49
C ASP A 59 -7.13 7.75 3.21
N HIS A 60 -7.67 6.60 3.63
CA HIS A 60 -8.93 6.52 4.35
C HIS A 60 -8.89 7.30 5.68
N ILE A 61 -7.81 7.16 6.45
CA ILE A 61 -7.63 7.88 7.71
C ILE A 61 -7.60 9.38 7.45
N ARG A 62 -6.80 9.85 6.49
CA ARG A 62 -6.66 11.29 6.22
C ARG A 62 -7.90 11.91 5.61
N GLU A 63 -8.67 11.18 4.81
CA GLU A 63 -9.89 11.69 4.18
C GLU A 63 -11.10 11.70 5.12
N HIS A 64 -11.19 10.74 6.05
CA HIS A 64 -12.40 10.54 6.87
C HIS A 64 -12.22 10.87 8.36
N MET A 65 -10.99 10.96 8.85
CA MET A 65 -10.71 11.19 10.28
C MET A 65 -10.10 12.57 10.56
N ILE A 66 -9.55 13.24 9.55
CA ILE A 66 -8.97 14.58 9.69
C ILE A 66 -9.91 15.60 9.02
N ASP A 67 -10.49 16.49 9.81
CA ASP A 67 -11.26 17.61 9.27
C ASP A 67 -10.30 18.74 8.84
N PRO A 68 -10.34 19.18 7.55
CA PRO A 68 -9.46 20.23 7.01
C PRO A 68 -9.49 21.56 7.77
N GLY A 69 -10.55 21.84 8.53
CA GLY A 69 -10.68 23.07 9.32
C GLY A 69 -10.02 23.03 10.70
N THR A 70 -9.46 21.89 11.10
CA THR A 70 -8.98 21.66 12.47
C THR A 70 -7.47 21.94 12.60
N SER A 71 -7.04 22.39 13.78
CA SER A 71 -5.61 22.57 14.07
C SER A 71 -4.84 21.26 13.97
N ARG A 72 -3.56 21.33 13.59
CA ARG A 72 -2.66 20.14 13.62
C ARG A 72 -2.45 19.60 15.03
N ASP A 73 -2.58 20.45 16.04
CA ASP A 73 -2.46 20.08 17.46
C ASP A 73 -3.77 19.52 18.03
N ASP A 74 -4.83 19.39 17.21
CA ASP A 74 -6.07 18.77 17.66
C ASP A 74 -5.82 17.30 18.02
N PRO A 75 -6.29 16.83 19.19
CA PRO A 75 -6.07 15.45 19.63
C PRO A 75 -6.51 14.39 18.61
N ARG A 76 -7.55 14.65 17.80
CA ARG A 76 -8.00 13.70 16.76
C ARG A 76 -7.04 13.66 15.59
N THR A 77 -6.53 14.81 15.15
CA THR A 77 -5.54 14.89 14.08
C THR A 77 -4.24 14.21 14.49
N VAL A 78 -3.78 14.41 15.72
CA VAL A 78 -2.59 13.73 16.26
C VAL A 78 -2.81 12.21 16.30
N ALA A 79 -3.93 11.74 16.85
CA ALA A 79 -4.25 10.32 16.91
C ALA A 79 -4.39 9.67 15.51
N ALA A 80 -4.91 10.41 14.52
CA ALA A 80 -5.02 9.93 13.15
C ALA A 80 -3.63 9.72 12.50
N GLU A 81 -2.70 10.66 12.69
CA GLU A 81 -1.33 10.49 12.19
C GLU A 81 -0.56 9.38 12.93
N GLU A 82 -0.77 9.20 14.25
CA GLU A 82 -0.22 8.05 14.99
C GLU A 82 -0.71 6.71 14.41
N LEU A 83 -1.99 6.62 14.02
CA LEU A 83 -2.52 5.42 13.37
C LEU A 83 -1.85 5.17 12.01
N VAL A 84 -1.56 6.23 11.23
CA VAL A 84 -0.81 6.11 9.97
C VAL A 84 0.60 5.55 10.23
N GLU A 85 1.30 6.04 11.25
CA GLU A 85 2.62 5.53 11.60
C GLU A 85 2.58 4.04 11.99
N ILE A 86 1.58 3.63 12.77
CA ILE A 86 1.39 2.21 13.13
C ILE A 86 1.13 1.38 11.87
N VAL A 87 0.27 1.83 10.97
CA VAL A 87 -0.03 1.13 9.71
C VAL A 87 1.25 0.88 8.91
N HIS A 88 2.12 1.88 8.79
CA HIS A 88 3.41 1.71 8.12
C HIS A 88 4.32 0.73 8.86
N ALA A 89 4.40 0.77 10.19
CA ALA A 89 5.30 -0.10 10.95
C ALA A 89 4.97 -1.60 10.82
N TYR A 90 3.71 -1.94 10.53
CA TYR A 90 3.26 -3.34 10.42
C TYR A 90 3.07 -3.83 8.99
N LEU A 91 2.90 -2.93 8.01
CA LEU A 91 2.61 -3.28 6.61
C LEU A 91 3.69 -2.85 5.61
N THR A 92 4.72 -2.11 6.02
CA THR A 92 5.80 -1.63 5.14
C THR A 92 7.17 -1.71 5.81
#